data_AF-A0A1J3FEK8-F1
#
_entry.id   AF-A0A1J3FEK8-F1
#
_cell.length_a   1.000
_cell.length_b   1.000
_cell.length_c   1.000
_cell.angle_alpha   90.00
_cell.angle_beta   90.00
_cell.angle_gamma   90.00
#
_symmetry.space_group_name_H-M   'P 1'
#
loop_
_entity.id
_entity.type
_entity.pdbx_description
1 polymer ?
#
loop_
_entity_poly.entity_id
_entity_poly.type
_entity_poly.pdbx_seq_one_letter_code
_entity_poly.pdbx_strand_id
1 'polypeptide(L)'
;YLYCPSVTDVQQDDLKHFQHHWVKGEPVVVRNVLEATSGLSWEPMVMYRACRQVKSAKHETLLEVEAVEGLDCCEGPVNLHEFFTGYTKGFYDGKGW
;
A
#
# COMPACT_ATOMS: atom_id res chain seq x y z
N TYR A 1 -17.69 10.01 -17.83
CA TYR A 1 -16.64 10.89 -17.29
C TYR A 1 -16.22 10.32 -15.95
N LEU A 2 -14.92 10.07 -15.73
CA LEU A 2 -14.41 9.56 -14.45
C LEU A 2 -14.23 10.74 -13.49
N TYR A 3 -14.90 10.71 -12.34
CA TYR A 3 -14.71 11.73 -11.32
C TYR A 3 -13.35 11.53 -10.63
N CYS A 4 -12.48 12.55 -10.73
CA CYS A 4 -11.07 12.46 -10.35
C CYS A 4 -10.56 13.72 -9.61
N PRO A 5 -11.16 14.09 -8.45
CA PRO A 5 -10.79 15.29 -7.70
C PRO A 5 -9.40 15.17 -7.04
N SER A 6 -8.76 16.29 -6.74
CA SER A 6 -7.66 16.34 -5.77
C SER A 6 -8.21 16.25 -4.34
N VAL A 7 -7.39 15.80 -3.38
CA VAL A 7 -7.78 15.76 -1.96
C VAL A 7 -8.22 17.13 -1.42
N THR A 8 -7.66 18.21 -1.96
CA THR A 8 -8.03 19.60 -1.63
C THR A 8 -9.43 19.95 -2.10
N ASP A 9 -9.85 19.44 -3.26
CA ASP A 9 -11.15 19.74 -3.86
C ASP A 9 -12.26 19.01 -3.07
N VAL A 10 -11.98 17.79 -2.61
CA VAL A 10 -12.89 17.00 -1.77
C VAL A 10 -13.19 17.70 -0.43
N GLN A 11 -12.21 18.40 0.13
CA GLN A 11 -12.43 19.19 1.36
C GLN A 11 -13.31 20.42 1.13
N GLN A 12 -13.34 20.95 -0.10
CA GLN A 12 -14.09 22.16 -0.45
C GLN A 12 -15.51 21.87 -0.95
N ASP A 13 -15.72 20.80 -1.72
CA ASP A 13 -16.95 20.58 -2.49
C ASP A 13 -18.13 19.94 -1.73
N ASP A 14 -17.99 19.70 -0.42
CA ASP A 14 -18.81 18.73 0.35
C ASP A 14 -18.81 17.33 -0.30
N LEU A 15 -19.07 16.28 0.48
CA LEU A 15 -19.08 14.88 -0.03
C LEU A 15 -20.18 14.58 -1.08
N LYS A 16 -20.95 15.58 -1.53
CA LYS A 16 -22.12 15.44 -2.41
C LYS A 16 -21.76 14.88 -3.78
N HIS A 17 -20.68 15.36 -4.41
CA HIS A 17 -20.23 14.85 -5.71
C HIS A 17 -19.81 13.39 -5.61
N PHE A 18 -19.06 13.03 -4.57
CA PHE A 18 -18.72 11.63 -4.29
C PHE A 18 -19.98 10.77 -4.09
N GLN A 19 -20.93 11.21 -3.26
CA GLN A 19 -22.18 10.49 -3.00
C GLN A 19 -23.00 10.26 -4.27
N HIS A 20 -23.03 11.22 -5.19
CA HIS A 20 -23.71 11.10 -6.47
C HIS A 20 -23.14 9.94 -7.33
N HIS A 21 -21.82 9.83 -7.42
CA HIS A 21 -21.15 8.74 -8.12
C HIS A 21 -21.30 7.41 -7.36
N TRP A 22 -21.23 7.43 -6.03
CA TRP A 22 -21.37 6.25 -5.18
C TRP A 22 -22.72 5.55 -5.33
N VAL A 23 -23.83 6.30 -5.31
CA VAL A 23 -25.20 5.74 -5.47
C VAL A 23 -25.39 5.07 -6.84
N LYS A 24 -24.61 5.47 -7.85
CA LYS A 24 -24.63 4.89 -9.19
C LYS A 24 -23.68 3.70 -9.37
N GLY A 25 -22.87 3.38 -8.35
CA GLY A 25 -21.80 2.39 -8.46
C GLY A 25 -20.67 2.82 -9.41
N GLU A 26 -20.51 4.13 -9.64
CA GLU A 26 -19.46 4.66 -10.51
C GLU A 26 -18.15 4.79 -9.73
N PRO A 27 -17.00 4.38 -10.30
CA PRO A 27 -15.71 4.50 -9.64
C PRO A 27 -15.29 5.98 -9.50
N VAL A 28 -14.60 6.28 -8.41
CA VAL A 28 -14.03 7.60 -8.11
C VAL A 28 -12.57 7.45 -7.72
N VAL A 29 -11.70 8.32 -8.23
CA VAL A 29 -10.27 8.36 -7.88
C VAL A 29 -9.94 9.69 -7.22
N VAL A 30 -9.52 9.68 -5.96
CA VAL A 30 -9.03 10.90 -5.29
C VAL A 30 -7.52 10.99 -5.44
N ARG A 31 -7.03 12.07 -6.04
CA ARG A 31 -5.60 12.30 -6.29
C ARG A 31 -4.95 13.06 -5.13
N ASN A 32 -3.62 13.00 -5.07
CA ASN A 32 -2.79 13.76 -4.13
C ASN A 32 -3.10 13.53 -2.64
N VAL A 33 -3.65 12.35 -2.29
CA VAL A 33 -4.03 12.03 -0.91
C VAL A 33 -2.87 12.13 0.10
N LEU A 34 -1.63 11.92 -0.35
CA LEU A 34 -0.44 12.04 0.48
C LEU A 34 -0.26 13.46 1.07
N GLU A 35 -0.69 14.51 0.38
CA GLU A 35 -0.62 15.91 0.86
C GLU A 35 -1.48 16.15 2.11
N ALA A 36 -2.51 15.31 2.33
CA ALA A 36 -3.40 15.38 3.49
C ALA A 36 -3.08 14.35 4.58
N THR A 37 -2.00 13.57 4.44
CA THR A 37 -1.59 12.57 5.45
C THR A 37 -0.69 13.18 6.53
N SER A 38 -0.43 12.44 7.61
CA SER A 38 0.39 12.87 8.75
C SER A 38 1.91 13.01 8.47
N GLY A 39 2.32 13.10 7.20
CA GLY A 39 3.72 13.21 6.79
C GLY A 39 4.56 11.94 7.02
N LEU A 40 3.92 10.80 7.30
CA LEU A 40 4.60 9.52 7.43
C LEU A 40 5.16 9.07 6.07
N SER A 41 6.39 8.56 6.07
CA SER A 41 7.01 8.00 4.87
C SER A 41 6.48 6.59 4.60
N TRP A 42 6.08 6.36 3.36
CA TRP A 42 5.69 5.06 2.81
C TRP A 42 6.85 4.37 2.08
N GLU A 43 8.09 4.87 2.25
CA GLU A 43 9.26 4.24 1.64
C GLU A 43 9.46 2.81 2.20
N PRO A 44 9.87 1.84 1.36
CA PRO A 44 9.89 0.43 1.73
C PRO A 44 10.64 0.13 3.04
N MET A 45 11.80 0.76 3.26
CA MET A 45 12.59 0.52 4.47
C MET A 45 12.04 1.22 5.72
N VAL A 46 11.20 2.25 5.57
CA VAL A 46 10.43 2.82 6.68
C VAL A 46 9.31 1.86 7.08
N MET A 47 8.58 1.33 6.09
CA MET A 47 7.54 0.33 6.32
C MET A 47 8.10 -0.96 6.95
N TYR A 48 9.24 -1.48 6.47
CA TYR A 48 9.94 -2.62 7.07
C TYR A 48 10.18 -2.44 8.57
N ARG A 49 10.70 -1.28 8.97
CA ARG A 49 11.00 -0.97 10.38
C ARG A 49 9.74 -0.94 11.23
N ALA A 50 8.64 -0.40 10.68
CA ALA A 50 7.34 -0.39 11.35
C ALA A 50 6.80 -1.82 11.50
N CYS A 51 6.68 -2.57 10.40
CA CYS A 51 6.15 -3.95 10.40
C CYS A 51 6.92 -4.89 11.32
N ARG A 52 8.26 -4.78 11.36
CA ARG A 52 9.11 -5.58 12.26
C ARG A 52 8.79 -5.37 13.74
N GLN A 53 8.30 -4.18 14.13
CA GLN A 53 8.03 -3.79 15.50
C GLN A 53 6.60 -4.13 15.99
N VAL A 54 5.65 -4.35 15.08
CA VAL A 54 4.21 -4.51 15.41
C VAL A 54 3.91 -5.72 16.32
N LYS A 55 4.86 -6.66 16.51
CA LYS A 55 4.69 -7.83 17.40
C LYS A 55 5.25 -7.69 18.83
N SER A 56 5.57 -6.50 19.36
CA SER A 56 6.12 -6.41 20.73
C SER A 56 5.21 -5.80 21.78
N ALA A 57 4.59 -6.68 22.58
CA ALA A 57 4.65 -6.56 24.04
C ALA A 57 5.12 -7.86 24.70
N LYS A 58 4.98 -9.03 24.04
CA LYS A 58 5.36 -10.36 24.59
C LYS A 58 5.84 -11.42 23.57
N HIS A 59 6.08 -11.10 22.29
CA HIS A 59 6.43 -12.12 21.27
C HIS A 59 7.55 -11.70 20.31
N GLU A 60 8.09 -12.73 19.66
CA GLU A 60 9.24 -12.78 18.73
C GLU A 60 9.12 -11.77 17.58
N THR A 61 10.29 -11.25 17.15
CA THR A 61 10.45 -10.38 15.97
C THR A 61 9.79 -11.02 14.74
N LEU A 62 8.99 -10.26 13.98
CA LEU A 62 8.48 -10.74 12.69
C LEU A 62 9.63 -10.80 11.68
N LEU A 63 10.08 -12.01 11.35
CA LEU A 63 11.19 -12.24 10.43
C LEU A 63 10.71 -12.63 9.02
N GLU A 64 9.52 -13.20 8.91
CA GLU A 64 8.97 -13.74 7.65
C GLU A 64 7.51 -13.35 7.48
N VAL A 65 7.08 -13.29 6.22
CA VAL A 65 5.69 -13.04 5.79
C VAL A 65 5.32 -14.04 4.71
N GLU A 66 4.05 -14.45 4.67
CA GLU A 66 3.50 -15.17 3.52
C GLU A 66 3.30 -14.16 2.39
N ALA A 67 3.94 -14.39 1.24
CA ALA A 67 3.81 -13.55 0.06
C ALA A 67 3.16 -14.35 -1.08
N VAL A 68 2.35 -13.66 -1.88
CA VAL A 68 1.73 -14.21 -3.10
C VAL A 68 2.52 -13.68 -4.30
N GLU A 69 3.00 -14.59 -5.15
CA GLU A 69 3.60 -14.25 -6.43
C GLU A 69 2.50 -13.84 -7.44
N GLY A 70 2.73 -12.75 -8.17
CA GLY A 70 1.68 -12.09 -8.95
C GLY A 70 1.37 -12.75 -10.31
N LEU A 71 2.27 -13.55 -10.84
CA LEU A 71 2.13 -14.21 -12.14
C LEU A 71 1.37 -15.53 -12.04
N ASP A 72 1.70 -16.37 -11.06
CA ASP A 72 1.14 -17.71 -10.88
C ASP A 72 0.28 -17.87 -9.61
N CYS A 73 0.16 -16.81 -8.80
CA CYS A 73 -0.59 -16.81 -7.54
C CYS A 73 -0.07 -17.84 -6.53
N CYS A 74 1.16 -18.32 -6.66
CA CYS A 74 1.75 -19.19 -5.66
C CYS A 74 2.08 -18.41 -4.40
N GLU A 75 1.87 -19.07 -3.27
CA GLU A 75 2.15 -18.55 -1.93
C GLU A 75 3.44 -19.17 -1.39
N GLY A 76 4.21 -18.37 -0.65
CA GLY A 76 5.32 -18.90 0.13
C GLY A 76 5.89 -17.91 1.14
N PRO A 77 6.65 -18.41 2.14
CA PRO A 77 7.31 -17.56 3.12
C PRO A 77 8.45 -16.80 2.47
N VAL A 78 8.52 -15.49 2.75
CA VAL A 78 9.60 -14.60 2.33
C VAL A 78 10.12 -13.86 3.56
N ASN A 79 11.44 -13.71 3.66
CA ASN A 79 12.02 -12.89 4.71
C ASN A 79 11.50 -11.44 4.61
N LEU A 80 11.03 -10.88 5.72
CA LEU A 80 10.41 -9.55 5.75
C LEU A 80 11.37 -8.46 5.23
N HIS A 81 12.67 -8.56 5.53
CA HIS A 81 13.66 -7.60 5.02
C HIS A 81 13.86 -7.73 3.51
N GLU A 82 13.90 -8.96 3.00
CA GLU A 82 13.99 -9.22 1.56
C GLU A 82 12.75 -8.67 0.86
N PHE A 83 11.55 -8.96 1.39
CA PHE A 83 10.27 -8.46 0.87
C PHE A 83 10.30 -6.95 0.61
N PHE A 84 10.70 -6.16 1.61
CA PHE A 84 10.79 -4.71 1.46
C PHE A 84 11.98 -4.25 0.62
N THR A 85 13.09 -4.99 0.62
CA THR A 85 14.25 -4.66 -0.24
C THR A 85 13.91 -4.83 -1.73
N GLY A 86 13.06 -5.80 -2.07
CA GLY A 86 12.63 -6.07 -3.45
C GLY A 86 11.93 -4.90 -4.13
N TYR A 87 11.25 -4.01 -3.38
CA TYR A 87 10.67 -2.78 -3.94
C TYR A 87 11.71 -1.81 -4.54
N THR A 88 12.98 -1.96 -4.16
CA THR A 88 14.07 -1.12 -4.66
C THR A 88 15.04 -1.87 -5.58
N LYS A 89 15.27 -3.17 -5.32
CA LYS A 89 16.25 -3.98 -6.05
C LYS A 89 15.64 -4.93 -7.09
N GLY A 90 14.33 -5.16 -7.03
CA GLY A 90 13.66 -6.23 -7.73
C GLY A 90 13.80 -7.57 -7.00
N PHE A 91 12.88 -8.49 -7.33
CA PHE A 91 12.99 -9.91 -7.05
C PHE A 91 13.19 -10.61 -8.37
N TYR A 92 14.14 -11.54 -8.43
CA TYR A 92 14.42 -12.29 -9.63
C TYR A 92 14.41 -13.78 -9.33
N ASP A 93 13.61 -14.54 -10.07
CA ASP A 93 13.64 -16.00 -10.01
C ASP A 93 14.93 -16.57 -10.64
N GLY A 94 15.08 -17.90 -10.64
CA GLY A 94 16.21 -18.57 -11.28
C GLY A 94 16.33 -18.34 -12.79
N LYS A 95 15.30 -17.74 -13.42
CA LYS A 95 15.26 -17.36 -14.83
C LYS A 95 15.46 -15.84 -15.03
N GLY A 96 15.64 -15.08 -13.96
CA GLY A 96 15.89 -13.63 -14.00
C GLY A 96 14.65 -12.78 -14.25
N TRP A 97 13.45 -13.33 -14.01
CA TRP A 97 12.17 -12.60 -14.08
C TRP A 97 11.81 -12.00 -12.73
#